data_AF-A0A5B9E1I8-F1
#
_entry.id   AF-A0A5B9E1I8-F1
#
_cell.length_a   1.000
_cell.length_b   1.000
_cell.length_c   1.000
_cell.angle_alpha   90.00
_cell.angle_beta   90.00
_cell.angle_gamma   90.00
#
_symmetry.space_group_name_H-M   'P 1'
#
loop_
_entity.id
_entity.type
_entity.pdbx_description
1 polymer ?
#
loop_
_entity_poly.entity_id
_entity_poly.type
_entity_poly.pdbx_seq_one_letter_code
_entity_poly.pdbx_strand_id
1 'polypeptide(L)'
;MMQRISREDLYHAVWSDPIKTVAARLGISDVALAKTCRKHGVPVPTRGHWAKVQSGKRVFRPLLPARGFGMPELLHAGAGRSMPWYQGVSDADLMDAEIPPPPEFPEPMADLVTRVTGLVGKVGTVRDLRAPPGLIAGLLRREEENRKKYSYRSDRPLFASPFEQRRLQFPRQHLYCVGTLRSERHFVGQ
;
A
#
# COMPACT_ATOMS: atom_id res chain seq x y z
N MET A 1 -1.87 23.93 -8.28
CA MET A 1 -1.51 24.28 -6.89
C MET A 1 -1.49 22.99 -6.08
N MET A 2 -0.42 22.70 -5.33
CA MET A 2 -0.32 21.51 -4.48
C MET A 2 -0.89 21.84 -3.11
N GLN A 3 -2.08 21.32 -2.78
CA GLN A 3 -2.72 21.53 -1.48
C GLN A 3 -2.41 20.34 -0.56
N ARG A 4 -1.95 20.59 0.67
CA ARG A 4 -1.79 19.54 1.70
C ARG A 4 -3.07 19.46 2.51
N ILE A 5 -3.70 18.28 2.55
CA ILE A 5 -4.93 18.02 3.29
C ILE A 5 -4.75 16.79 4.18
N SER A 6 -5.19 16.85 5.44
CA SER A 6 -5.14 15.67 6.31
C SER A 6 -6.13 14.59 5.85
N ARG A 7 -5.90 13.35 6.24
CA ARG A 7 -6.83 12.23 5.97
C ARG A 7 -8.23 12.47 6.56
N GLU A 8 -8.28 13.09 7.73
CA GLU A 8 -9.54 13.41 8.43
C GLU A 8 -10.30 14.52 7.70
N ASP A 9 -9.62 15.61 7.36
CA ASP A 9 -10.22 16.71 6.59
C ASP A 9 -10.74 16.24 5.23
N LEU A 10 -10.00 15.35 4.57
CA LEU A 10 -10.43 14.74 3.31
C LEU A 10 -11.73 13.95 3.51
N TYR A 11 -11.82 13.18 4.59
CA TYR A 11 -13.04 12.46 4.94
C TYR A 11 -14.20 13.41 5.24
N HIS A 12 -13.99 14.46 6.02
CA HIS A 12 -15.02 15.46 6.28
C HIS A 12 -15.49 16.14 4.99
N ALA A 13 -14.58 16.56 4.11
CA ALA A 13 -14.92 17.20 2.85
C ALA A 13 -15.77 16.29 1.95
N VAL A 14 -15.38 15.02 1.79
CA VAL A 14 -16.08 14.04 0.93
C VAL A 14 -17.47 13.65 1.47
N TRP A 15 -17.69 13.80 2.78
CA TRP A 15 -18.97 13.52 3.42
C TRP A 15 -19.84 14.76 3.64
N SER A 16 -19.31 15.97 3.43
CA SER A 16 -20.06 17.22 3.45
C SER A 16 -20.57 17.61 2.06
N ASP A 17 -19.79 17.37 1.01
CA ASP A 17 -20.12 17.76 -0.36
C ASP A 17 -19.90 16.65 -1.40
N PRO A 18 -20.60 16.69 -2.56
CA PRO A 18 -20.31 15.79 -3.67
C PRO A 18 -18.85 15.85 -4.12
N ILE A 19 -18.28 14.67 -4.43
CA ILE A 19 -16.88 14.51 -4.88
C ILE A 19 -16.51 15.50 -6.00
N LYS A 20 -17.43 15.77 -6.92
CA LYS A 20 -17.18 16.72 -8.03
C LYS A 20 -16.89 18.13 -7.51
N THR A 21 -17.66 18.60 -6.53
CA THR A 21 -17.48 19.91 -5.90
C THR A 21 -16.18 19.96 -5.10
N VAL A 22 -15.90 18.92 -4.31
CA VAL A 22 -14.66 18.80 -3.53
C VAL A 22 -13.43 18.74 -4.45
N ALA A 23 -13.50 17.98 -5.53
CA ALA A 23 -12.42 17.85 -6.52
C ALA A 23 -12.12 19.20 -7.20
N ALA A 24 -13.17 19.92 -7.61
CA ALA A 24 -13.03 21.26 -8.18
C ALA A 24 -12.37 22.25 -7.21
N ARG A 25 -12.79 22.26 -5.94
CA ARG A 25 -12.18 23.08 -4.87
C ARG A 25 -10.71 22.74 -4.64
N LEU A 26 -10.35 21.47 -4.73
CA LEU A 26 -8.97 21.00 -4.57
C LEU A 26 -8.13 21.09 -5.86
N GLY A 27 -8.71 21.54 -6.98
CA GLY A 27 -8.00 21.66 -8.26
C GLY A 27 -7.54 20.32 -8.83
N ILE A 28 -8.25 19.23 -8.53
CA ILE A 28 -7.96 17.87 -9.03
C ILE A 28 -9.17 17.27 -9.75
N SER A 29 -8.95 16.24 -10.56
CA SER A 29 -10.08 15.51 -11.16
C SER A 29 -10.81 14.67 -10.10
N ASP A 30 -12.11 14.46 -10.32
CA ASP A 30 -12.96 13.59 -9.50
C ASP A 30 -12.42 12.15 -9.43
N VAL A 31 -11.91 11.63 -10.55
CA VAL A 31 -11.24 10.32 -10.60
C VAL A 31 -9.95 10.31 -9.78
N ALA A 32 -9.16 11.39 -9.82
CA ALA A 32 -7.95 11.50 -9.01
C ALA A 32 -8.29 11.54 -7.52
N LEU A 33 -9.29 12.34 -7.12
CA LEU A 33 -9.79 12.39 -5.75
C LEU A 33 -10.28 11.02 -5.28
N ALA A 34 -11.06 10.31 -6.10
CA ALA A 34 -11.54 8.97 -5.77
C ALA A 34 -10.41 7.92 -5.67
N LYS A 35 -9.33 8.08 -6.45
CA LYS A 35 -8.13 7.23 -6.33
C LYS A 35 -7.39 7.54 -5.03
N THR A 36 -7.23 8.82 -4.68
CA THR A 36 -6.61 9.25 -3.43
C THR A 36 -7.37 8.70 -2.22
N CYS A 37 -8.71 8.83 -2.19
CA CYS A 37 -9.52 8.28 -1.10
C CYS A 37 -9.31 6.76 -0.93
N ARG A 38 -9.34 6.00 -2.03
CA ARG A 38 -9.08 4.56 -2.02
C ARG A 38 -7.68 4.21 -1.53
N LYS A 39 -6.66 4.92 -2.02
CA LYS A 39 -5.25 4.72 -1.62
C LYS A 39 -5.05 4.92 -0.12
N HIS A 40 -5.74 5.89 0.46
CA HIS A 40 -5.62 6.25 1.88
C HIS A 40 -6.70 5.62 2.78
N GLY A 41 -7.48 4.66 2.26
CA GLY A 41 -8.51 3.96 3.02
C GLY A 41 -9.56 4.91 3.61
N VAL A 42 -9.91 5.97 2.89
CA VAL A 42 -11.00 6.89 3.26
C VAL A 42 -12.28 6.37 2.62
N PRO A 43 -13.33 6.07 3.40
CA PRO A 43 -14.59 5.60 2.85
C PRO A 43 -15.28 6.72 2.07
N VAL A 44 -15.77 6.38 0.89
CA VAL A 44 -16.40 7.32 -0.04
C VAL A 44 -17.89 6.99 -0.15
N PRO A 45 -18.79 7.98 -0.19
CA PRO A 45 -20.22 7.73 -0.34
C PRO A 45 -20.53 7.00 -1.66
N THR A 46 -21.46 6.05 -1.61
CA THR A 46 -21.87 5.27 -2.79
C THR A 46 -22.59 6.13 -3.83
N ARG A 47 -22.62 5.69 -5.09
CA ARG A 47 -23.42 6.33 -6.14
C ARG A 47 -24.89 6.38 -5.70
N GLY A 48 -25.47 7.58 -5.63
CA GLY A 48 -26.84 7.80 -5.15
C GLY A 48 -26.98 8.19 -3.68
N HIS A 49 -25.89 8.20 -2.89
CA HIS A 49 -25.90 8.74 -1.52
C HIS A 49 -26.44 10.18 -1.49
N TRP A 50 -25.89 11.05 -2.35
CA TRP A 50 -26.31 12.45 -2.45
C TRP A 50 -27.76 12.63 -2.89
N ALA A 51 -28.28 11.74 -3.74
CA ALA A 51 -29.71 11.75 -4.09
C ALA A 51 -30.61 11.37 -2.90
N LYS A 52 -30.15 10.45 -2.04
CA LYS A 52 -30.83 10.11 -0.78
C LYS A 52 -30.81 11.28 0.21
N VAL A 53 -29.67 11.96 0.33
CA VAL A 53 -29.53 13.18 1.17
C VAL A 53 -30.46 14.29 0.68
N GLN A 54 -30.49 14.57 -0.63
CA GLN A 54 -31.37 15.59 -1.22
C GLN A 54 -32.86 15.25 -1.04
N SER A 55 -33.22 13.97 -1.00
CA SER A 55 -34.59 13.52 -0.72
C SER A 55 -34.92 13.43 0.78
N GLY A 56 -34.06 13.97 1.66
CA GLY A 56 -34.27 14.00 3.11
C GLY A 56 -34.19 12.63 3.79
N LYS A 57 -33.66 11.60 3.11
CA LYS A 57 -33.56 10.25 3.68
C LYS A 57 -32.39 10.18 4.65
N ARG A 58 -32.58 9.44 5.74
CA ARG A 58 -31.49 9.09 6.66
C ARG A 58 -30.45 8.24 5.93
N VAL A 59 -29.21 8.69 5.97
CA VAL A 59 -28.07 8.01 5.36
C VAL A 59 -27.06 7.63 6.43
N PHE A 60 -26.49 6.44 6.32
CA PHE A 60 -25.42 6.00 7.21
C PHE A 60 -24.08 6.57 6.75
N ARG A 61 -23.31 7.09 7.71
CA ARG A 61 -21.94 7.55 7.51
C ARG A 61 -20.99 6.61 8.28
N PRO A 62 -20.19 5.77 7.59
CA PRO A 62 -19.24 4.88 8.23
C PRO A 62 -18.12 5.69 8.87
N LEU A 63 -17.68 5.28 10.06
CA LEU A 63 -16.53 5.89 10.74
C LEU A 63 -15.25 5.76 9.91
N LEU A 64 -14.34 6.71 10.07
CA LEU A 64 -13.03 6.66 9.43
C LEU A 64 -12.21 5.53 10.06
N PRO A 65 -11.80 4.48 9.30
CA PRO A 65 -11.01 3.39 9.86
C PRO A 65 -9.64 3.89 10.31
N ALA A 66 -8.97 3.17 11.20
CA ALA A 66 -7.61 3.51 11.63
C ALA A 66 -6.65 3.66 10.44
N ARG A 67 -5.71 4.61 10.55
CA ARG A 67 -4.70 4.85 9.52
C ARG A 67 -3.80 3.61 9.39
N GLY A 68 -3.60 3.13 8.17
CA GLY A 68 -2.68 2.03 7.90
C GLY A 68 -1.22 2.41 8.18
N PHE A 69 -0.39 1.44 8.54
CA PHE A 69 1.04 1.66 8.76
C PHE A 69 1.73 2.21 7.50
N GLY A 70 2.63 3.16 7.67
CA GLY A 70 3.37 3.81 6.57
C GLY A 70 2.53 4.70 5.65
N MET A 71 1.26 4.92 5.96
CA MET A 71 0.43 5.89 5.22
C MET A 71 0.73 7.30 5.70
N PRO A 72 0.95 8.27 4.78
CA PRO A 72 1.19 9.64 5.16
C PRO A 72 -0.06 10.25 5.80
N GLU A 73 0.15 11.11 6.79
CA GLU A 73 -0.91 11.89 7.45
C GLU A 73 -1.48 12.97 6.54
N LEU A 74 -0.56 13.70 5.90
CA LEU A 74 -0.84 14.79 4.99
C LEU A 74 -0.81 14.27 3.55
N LEU A 75 -1.93 14.48 2.87
CA LEU A 75 -2.16 14.08 1.50
C LEU A 75 -1.91 15.28 0.60
N HIS A 76 -1.18 15.07 -0.49
CA HIS A 76 -1.00 16.10 -1.51
C HIS A 76 -2.14 15.98 -2.54
N ALA A 77 -3.04 16.96 -2.55
CA ALA A 77 -4.07 17.14 -3.56
C ALA A 77 -3.49 18.02 -4.69
N GLY A 78 -3.16 17.39 -5.82
CA GLY A 78 -2.62 18.07 -6.99
C GLY A 78 -2.02 17.10 -7.99
N ALA A 79 -2.22 17.35 -9.28
CA ALA A 79 -1.62 16.57 -10.34
C ALA A 79 -0.10 16.82 -10.39
N GLY A 80 0.65 15.77 -10.10
CA GLY A 80 2.08 15.74 -10.28
C GLY A 80 2.60 14.39 -9.85
N ARG A 81 2.66 13.45 -10.79
CA ARG A 81 3.71 12.41 -10.73
C ARG A 81 5.05 13.12 -10.97
N SER A 82 5.45 14.04 -10.10
CA SER A 82 6.87 14.21 -9.88
C SER A 82 7.22 12.99 -9.06
N MET A 83 7.70 11.95 -9.75
CA MET A 83 8.53 10.95 -9.11
C MET A 83 9.85 11.69 -8.88
N PRO A 84 10.19 12.09 -7.64
CA PRO A 84 11.41 12.84 -7.39
C PRO A 84 12.63 12.05 -7.88
N TRP A 85 12.53 10.72 -7.83
CA TRP A 85 13.50 9.75 -8.36
C TRP A 85 13.73 9.81 -9.89
N TYR A 86 12.96 10.61 -10.63
CA TYR A 86 13.11 10.84 -12.08
C TYR A 86 13.58 12.26 -12.43
N GLN A 87 13.48 13.22 -11.50
CA GLN A 87 14.20 14.48 -11.62
C GLN A 87 15.64 14.17 -11.23
N GLY A 88 16.54 14.11 -12.20
CA GLY A 88 17.97 13.97 -11.94
C GLY A 88 18.41 15.12 -11.04
N VAL A 89 18.58 14.83 -9.75
CA VAL A 89 19.26 15.72 -8.82
C VAL A 89 20.72 15.69 -9.27
N SER A 90 21.30 16.83 -9.60
CA SER A 90 22.70 16.85 -10.03
C SER A 90 23.61 16.52 -8.84
N ASP A 91 24.80 15.98 -9.11
CA ASP A 91 25.78 15.70 -8.05
C ASP A 91 26.13 16.97 -7.26
N ALA A 92 26.12 18.15 -7.91
CA ALA A 92 26.31 19.44 -7.24
C ALA A 92 25.15 19.74 -6.27
N ASP A 93 23.90 19.57 -6.71
CA ASP A 93 22.73 19.76 -5.85
C ASP A 93 22.73 18.81 -4.65
N LEU A 94 23.24 17.57 -4.80
CA LEU A 94 23.36 16.61 -3.70
C LEU A 94 24.43 17.01 -2.68
N MET A 95 25.54 17.61 -3.13
CA MET A 95 26.61 18.08 -2.25
C MET A 95 26.21 19.34 -1.49
N ASP A 96 25.44 20.22 -2.14
CA ASP A 96 24.97 21.48 -1.56
C ASP A 96 23.67 21.32 -0.75
N ALA A 97 22.98 20.18 -0.86
CA ALA A 97 21.76 19.91 -0.12
C ALA A 97 22.04 19.67 1.37
N GLU A 98 21.63 20.63 2.21
CA GLU A 98 21.60 20.46 3.65
C GLU A 98 20.66 19.28 4.02
N ILE A 99 21.19 18.34 4.80
CA ILE A 99 20.41 17.19 5.28
C ILE A 99 19.25 17.74 6.12
N PRO A 100 17.98 17.43 5.77
CA PRO A 100 16.86 17.92 6.55
C PRO A 100 16.95 17.36 7.98
N PRO A 101 16.51 18.13 8.99
CA PRO A 101 16.51 17.65 10.36
C PRO A 101 15.71 16.33 10.45
N PRO A 102 16.12 15.42 11.34
CA PRO A 102 15.42 14.16 11.53
C PRO A 102 13.92 14.41 11.76
N PRO A 103 13.03 13.69 11.06
CA PRO A 103 11.60 13.86 11.28
C PRO A 103 11.24 13.46 12.70
N GLU A 104 10.45 14.31 13.37
CA GLU A 104 9.86 13.98 14.65
C GLU A 104 8.63 13.09 14.43
N PHE A 105 8.64 11.91 15.05
CA PHE A 105 7.49 11.02 15.05
C PHE A 105 6.70 11.23 16.34
N PRO A 106 5.39 11.53 16.26
CA PRO A 106 4.57 11.80 17.44
C PRO A 106 4.36 10.57 18.32
N GLU A 107 4.57 9.37 17.79
CA GLU A 107 4.46 8.10 18.50
C GLU A 107 5.86 7.52 18.73
N PRO A 108 6.22 7.16 19.97
CA PRO A 108 7.50 6.51 20.24
C PRO A 108 7.54 5.12 19.60
N MET A 109 8.73 4.72 19.16
CA MET A 109 8.91 3.47 18.41
C MET A 109 8.42 2.22 19.18
N ALA A 110 8.58 2.21 20.51
CA ALA A 110 8.16 1.09 21.37
C ALA A 110 6.65 0.81 21.29
N ASP A 111 5.83 1.86 21.29
CA ASP A 111 4.37 1.75 21.22
C ASP A 111 3.93 1.27 19.84
N LEU A 112 4.59 1.77 18.79
CA LEU A 112 4.35 1.34 17.42
C LEU A 112 4.67 -0.16 17.27
N VAL A 113 5.81 -0.61 17.77
CA VAL A 113 6.21 -2.02 17.73
C VAL A 113 5.21 -2.89 18.48
N THR A 114 4.75 -2.46 19.65
CA THR A 114 3.75 -3.19 20.45
C THR A 114 2.42 -3.32 19.70
N ARG A 115 1.93 -2.23 19.12
CA ARG A 115 0.70 -2.23 18.32
C ARG A 115 0.80 -3.09 17.06
N VAL A 116 1.93 -3.01 16.34
CA VAL A 116 2.17 -3.81 15.14
C VAL A 116 2.27 -5.29 15.48
N THR A 117 3.05 -5.65 16.51
CA THR A 117 3.22 -7.04 16.92
C THR A 117 1.92 -7.67 17.40
N GLY A 118 1.08 -6.92 18.13
CA GLY A 118 -0.26 -7.36 18.52
C GLY A 118 -1.19 -7.58 17.32
N LEU A 119 -1.17 -6.69 16.32
CA LEU A 119 -1.97 -6.83 15.10
C LEU A 119 -1.48 -7.94 14.17
N VAL A 120 -0.18 -8.19 14.11
CA VAL A 120 0.41 -9.22 13.23
C VAL A 120 0.23 -10.62 13.81
N GLY A 121 0.14 -10.74 15.14
CA GLY A 121 -0.02 -12.02 15.81
C GLY A 121 1.19 -12.95 15.63
N LYS A 122 0.97 -14.25 15.84
CA LYS A 122 2.04 -15.27 15.72
C LYS A 122 2.25 -15.66 14.26
N VAL A 123 3.35 -15.20 13.69
CA VAL A 123 3.79 -15.63 12.36
C VAL A 123 4.41 -17.03 12.43
N GLY A 124 3.72 -18.03 11.88
CA GLY A 124 4.28 -19.36 11.69
C GLY A 124 5.39 -19.35 10.64
N THR A 125 6.62 -19.68 11.04
CA THR A 125 7.73 -19.87 10.08
C THR A 125 7.74 -21.30 9.58
N VAL A 126 7.42 -21.51 8.30
CA VAL A 126 7.58 -22.81 7.65
C VAL A 126 8.93 -22.81 6.93
N ARG A 127 9.84 -23.68 7.37
CA ARG A 127 11.22 -23.81 6.85
C ARG A 127 11.30 -24.61 5.55
N ASP A 128 10.24 -25.32 5.18
CA ASP A 128 10.21 -26.20 4.01
C ASP A 128 9.54 -25.59 2.77
N LEU A 129 10.13 -25.85 1.59
CA LEU A 129 9.59 -25.48 0.28
C LEU A 129 8.57 -26.48 -0.29
N ARG A 130 8.18 -27.51 0.48
CA ARG A 130 7.33 -28.62 0.00
C ARG A 130 5.93 -28.19 -0.48
N ALA A 131 5.41 -27.09 0.08
CA ALA A 131 4.18 -26.44 -0.37
C ALA A 131 4.43 -24.91 -0.48
N PRO A 132 4.98 -24.43 -1.61
CA PRO A 132 5.24 -23.01 -1.79
C PRO A 132 3.95 -22.25 -2.18
N PRO A 133 3.81 -20.97 -1.80
CA PRO A 133 2.77 -20.08 -2.32
C PRO A 133 2.82 -20.03 -3.85
N GLY A 134 1.67 -19.80 -4.49
CA GLY A 134 1.49 -19.93 -5.94
C GLY A 134 2.54 -19.22 -6.81
N LEU A 135 3.05 -18.06 -6.40
CA LEU A 135 4.12 -17.35 -7.12
C LEU A 135 5.43 -18.14 -7.17
N ILE A 136 5.87 -18.69 -6.03
CA ILE A 136 7.10 -19.48 -5.94
C ILE A 136 6.90 -20.84 -6.62
N ALA A 137 5.73 -21.45 -6.46
CA ALA A 137 5.38 -22.69 -7.16
C ALA A 137 5.41 -22.51 -8.68
N GLY A 138 4.86 -21.39 -9.20
CA GLY A 138 4.89 -21.06 -10.62
C GLY A 138 6.29 -20.79 -11.15
N LEU A 139 7.13 -20.12 -10.36
CA LEU A 139 8.53 -19.86 -10.69
C LEU A 139 9.35 -21.15 -10.78
N LEU A 140 9.18 -22.08 -9.84
CA LEU A 140 9.82 -23.40 -9.87
C LEU A 140 9.34 -24.26 -11.05
N ARG A 141 8.05 -24.23 -11.37
CA ARG A 141 7.49 -24.95 -12.53
C ARG A 141 8.06 -24.42 -13.84
N ARG A 142 8.10 -23.09 -14.01
CA ARG A 142 8.66 -22.43 -15.19
C ARG A 142 10.14 -22.77 -15.38
N GLU A 143 10.88 -22.89 -14.28
CA GLU A 143 12.28 -23.31 -14.31
C GLU A 143 12.44 -24.77 -14.74
N GLU A 144 11.56 -25.67 -14.28
CA GLU A 144 11.53 -27.06 -14.73
C GLU A 144 11.18 -27.19 -16.22
N GLU A 145 10.23 -26.38 -16.71
CA GLU A 145 9.89 -26.30 -18.14
C GLU A 145 11.06 -25.79 -18.98
N ASN A 146 11.74 -24.73 -18.53
CA ASN A 146 12.93 -24.21 -19.20
C ASN A 146 14.05 -25.27 -19.27
N ARG A 147 14.22 -26.06 -18.20
CA ARG A 147 15.18 -27.17 -18.15
C ARG A 147 14.89 -28.26 -19.18
N LYS A 148 13.61 -28.51 -19.48
CA LYS A 148 13.19 -29.48 -20.52
C LYS A 148 13.34 -28.91 -21.92
N LYS A 149 13.20 -27.60 -22.09
CA LYS A 149 13.11 -26.92 -23.39
C LYS A 149 14.46 -26.43 -23.92
N TYR A 150 15.37 -26.00 -23.05
CA TYR A 150 16.63 -25.39 -23.45
C TYR A 150 17.83 -26.04 -22.76
N SER A 151 18.89 -26.30 -23.51
CA SER A 151 20.09 -27.05 -23.08
C SER A 151 21.36 -26.18 -22.99
N TYR A 152 21.26 -24.87 -23.19
CA TYR A 152 22.44 -24.00 -23.29
C TYR A 152 22.89 -23.44 -21.94
N ARG A 153 24.13 -22.94 -21.88
CA ARG A 153 24.77 -22.39 -20.67
C ARG A 153 24.03 -21.20 -20.06
N SER A 154 23.22 -20.49 -20.85
CA SER A 154 22.30 -19.42 -20.43
C SER A 154 21.05 -19.93 -19.70
N ASP A 155 20.71 -21.21 -19.85
CA ASP A 155 19.53 -21.86 -19.26
C ASP A 155 19.87 -22.64 -17.97
N ARG A 156 21.01 -22.31 -17.36
CA ARG A 156 21.39 -22.88 -16.07
C ARG A 156 20.28 -22.60 -15.05
N PRO A 157 19.84 -23.63 -14.31
CA PRO A 157 18.77 -23.46 -13.34
C PRO A 157 19.22 -22.50 -12.23
N LEU A 158 18.53 -21.36 -12.14
CA LEU A 158 18.78 -20.27 -11.21
C LEU A 158 18.50 -20.70 -9.76
N PHE A 159 17.62 -21.67 -9.51
CA PHE A 159 17.19 -22.11 -8.18
C PHE A 159 17.41 -23.60 -7.90
N ALA A 160 18.25 -24.29 -8.68
CA ALA A 160 18.60 -25.69 -8.41
C ALA A 160 19.57 -25.87 -7.22
N SER A 161 20.41 -24.87 -6.94
CA SER A 161 21.36 -24.95 -5.83
C SER A 161 20.64 -24.92 -4.47
N PRO A 162 21.09 -25.72 -3.47
CA PRO A 162 20.60 -25.61 -2.09
C PRO A 162 20.71 -24.18 -1.53
N PHE A 163 21.68 -23.39 -2.00
CA PHE A 163 21.81 -21.98 -1.63
C PHE A 163 20.64 -21.14 -2.15
N GLU A 164 20.28 -21.29 -3.42
CA GLU A 164 19.21 -20.52 -4.06
C GLU A 164 17.82 -20.98 -3.58
N GLN A 165 17.66 -22.27 -3.26
CA GLN A 165 16.47 -22.77 -2.59
C GLN A 165 16.31 -22.17 -1.18
N ARG A 166 17.39 -22.04 -0.41
CA ARG A 166 17.35 -21.31 0.87
C ARG A 166 16.98 -19.84 0.68
N ARG A 167 17.47 -19.20 -0.38
CA ARG A 167 17.12 -17.81 -0.70
C ARG A 167 15.64 -17.62 -1.03
N LEU A 168 14.98 -18.62 -1.63
CA LEU A 168 13.52 -18.62 -1.85
C LEU A 168 12.70 -18.73 -0.54
N GLN A 169 13.30 -19.11 0.59
CA GLN A 169 12.59 -19.17 1.87
C GLN A 169 12.24 -17.78 2.41
N PHE A 170 13.10 -16.77 2.22
CA PHE A 170 12.82 -15.40 2.65
C PHE A 170 11.56 -14.78 1.98
N PRO A 171 11.45 -14.75 0.63
CA PRO A 171 10.24 -14.26 -0.01
C PRO A 171 9.04 -15.16 0.25
N ARG A 172 9.24 -16.48 0.46
CA ARG A 172 8.15 -17.39 0.86
C ARG A 172 7.53 -16.99 2.18
N GLN A 173 8.37 -16.75 3.20
CA GLN A 173 7.92 -16.31 4.51
C GLN A 173 7.18 -14.98 4.39
N HIS A 174 7.75 -14.00 3.69
CA HIS A 174 7.09 -12.71 3.48
C HIS A 174 5.73 -12.85 2.80
N LEU A 175 5.62 -13.66 1.74
CA LEU A 175 4.36 -13.91 1.04
C LEU A 175 3.32 -14.62 1.91
N TYR A 176 3.77 -15.54 2.77
CA TYR A 176 2.90 -16.22 3.74
C TYR A 176 2.38 -15.23 4.80
N CYS A 177 3.27 -14.44 5.41
CA CYS A 177 2.88 -13.41 6.37
C CYS A 177 1.86 -12.43 5.78
N VAL A 178 2.13 -11.90 4.58
CA VAL A 178 1.23 -10.97 3.90
C VAL A 178 -0.11 -11.64 3.55
N GLY A 179 -0.09 -12.92 3.16
CA GLY A 179 -1.31 -13.71 2.93
C GLY A 179 -2.18 -13.82 4.18
N THR A 180 -1.59 -14.19 5.31
CA THR A 180 -2.30 -14.32 6.60
C THR A 180 -2.87 -12.97 7.05
N LEU A 181 -2.07 -11.90 6.99
CA LEU A 181 -2.51 -10.53 7.36
C LEU A 181 -3.59 -9.96 6.43
N ARG A 182 -3.73 -10.48 5.21
CA ARG A 182 -4.78 -10.05 4.27
C ARG A 182 -6.07 -10.85 4.48
N SER A 183 -5.96 -12.12 4.84
CA SER A 183 -7.08 -12.98 5.25
C SER A 183 -7.77 -12.47 6.51
N GLU A 184 -7.00 -12.07 7.52
CA GLU A 184 -7.54 -11.56 8.79
C GLU A 184 -8.22 -10.18 8.62
N ARG A 185 -7.71 -9.34 7.72
CA ARG A 185 -8.36 -8.06 7.36
C ARG A 185 -9.68 -8.22 6.61
N HIS A 186 -10.00 -9.40 6.07
CA HIS A 186 -11.34 -9.70 5.54
C HIS A 186 -12.31 -10.20 6.61
N PHE A 187 -11.81 -10.51 7.82
CA PHE A 187 -12.63 -10.99 8.94
C PHE A 187 -13.06 -9.89 9.91
N VAL A 188 -12.34 -8.76 9.98
CA VAL A 188 -12.67 -7.60 10.84
C VAL A 188 -13.63 -6.61 10.14
N GLY A 189 -14.40 -7.09 9.17
CA GLY A 189 -15.28 -6.27 8.32
C GLY A 189 -16.68 -6.83 8.12
N GLN A 190 -17.21 -7.54 9.12
CA GLN A 190 -18.64 -7.86 9.25
C GLN A 190 -19.18 -7.28 10.55
#